data_AF-A0A846HS14-F1
#
_entry.id   AF-A0A846HS14-F1
#
_cell.length_a   1.000
_cell.length_b   1.000
_cell.length_c   1.000
_cell.angle_alpha   90.00
_cell.angle_beta   90.00
_cell.angle_gamma   90.00
#
_symmetry.space_group_name_H-M   'P 1'
#
loop_
_entity.id
_entity.type
_entity.pdbx_description
1 polymer ?
#
loop_
_entity_poly.entity_id
_entity_poly.type
_entity_poly.pdbx_seq_one_letter_code
_entity_poly.pdbx_strand_id
1 'polypeptide(L)' 'MRHNAAEQALRHWVIARRIMMGTRNEAGSRTFTLLASVIETCRKRGHLPWPYLSAVITERRAGRTAPALPAPMVGV' A
#
# COMPACT_ATOMS: atom_id res chain seq x y z
N MET A 1 -19.48 -13.56 15.68
CA MET A 1 -18.13 -13.91 15.18
C MET A 1 -17.49 -12.64 14.63
N ARG A 2 -16.64 -11.93 15.41
CA ARG A 2 -16.10 -10.62 15.03
C ARG A 2 -15.09 -10.77 13.89
N HIS A 3 -15.52 -10.48 12.67
CA HIS A 3 -14.69 -10.41 11.48
C HIS A 3 -13.90 -9.09 11.49
N ASN A 4 -12.92 -8.96 12.39
CA ASN A 4 -12.17 -7.73 12.54
C ASN A 4 -11.21 -7.58 11.35
N ALA A 5 -11.70 -6.95 10.28
CA ALA A 5 -10.98 -6.73 9.03
C ALA A 5 -9.61 -6.05 9.25
N ALA A 6 -9.47 -5.29 10.34
CA ALA A 6 -8.22 -4.69 10.77
C ALA A 6 -7.16 -5.74 11.17
N GLU A 7 -7.50 -6.75 11.98
CA GLU A 7 -6.57 -7.81 12.37
C GLU A 7 -6.17 -8.69 11.18
N GLN A 8 -7.12 -8.99 10.29
CA GLN A 8 -6.85 -9.75 9.06
C GLN A 8 -5.90 -9.00 8.10
N ALA A 9 -6.08 -7.67 8.00
CA ALA A 9 -5.20 -6.82 7.22
C ALA A 9 -3.78 -6.82 7.78
N LEU A 10 -3.63 -6.68 9.11
CA LEU A 10 -2.32 -6.63 9.76
C LEU A 10 -1.52 -7.94 9.61
N ARG A 11 -2.17 -9.11 9.62
CA ARG A 11 -1.49 -10.41 9.49
C ARG A 11 -0.68 -10.55 8.21
N HIS A 12 -1.23 -10.15 7.07
CA HIS A 12 -0.54 -10.24 5.78
C HIS A 12 0.69 -9.30 5.73
N TRP A 13 0.59 -8.12 6.34
CA TRP A 13 1.73 -7.20 6.46
C TRP A 13 2.81 -7.70 7.41
N VAL A 14 2.46 -8.36 8.52
CA VAL A 14 3.45 -8.95 9.44
C VAL A 14 4.23 -10.09 8.75
N ILE A 15 3.55 -10.93 7.96
CA ILE A 15 4.20 -11.99 7.16
C ILE A 15 5.11 -11.37 6.10
N ALA A 16 4.63 -10.38 5.34
CA ALA A 16 5.42 -9.69 4.33
C ALA A 16 6.67 -9.02 4.92
N ARG A 17 6.56 -8.37 6.08
CA ARG A 17 7.69 -7.77 6.80
C ARG A 17 8.74 -8.81 7.19
N ARG A 18 8.30 -10.00 7.58
CA ARG A 18 9.18 -11.13 7.94
C ARG A 18 9.87 -11.73 6.73
N ILE A 19 9.18 -11.89 5.60
CA ILE A 19 9.76 -12.35 4.32
C ILE A 19 10.79 -11.36 3.78
N MET A 20 10.53 -10.06 3.92
CA MET A 20 11.46 -8.97 3.55
C MET A 20 12.69 -8.89 4.47
N MET A 21 12.88 -9.85 5.39
CA MET A 21 14.01 -10.00 6.31
C MET A 21 14.31 -8.79 7.18
N GLY A 22 13.30 -7.94 7.42
CA GLY A 22 13.46 -6.71 8.17
C GLY A 22 14.39 -5.74 7.43
N THR A 23 13.89 -4.55 7.17
CA THR A 23 14.75 -3.48 6.67
C THR A 23 15.73 -3.11 7.78
N ARG A 24 17.01 -3.51 7.65
CA ARG A 24 18.10 -3.19 8.60
C ARG A 24 18.35 -1.68 8.78
N ASN A 25 17.55 -0.83 8.14
CA ASN A 25 17.64 0.62 8.17
C ASN A 25 16.23 1.24 8.33
N GLU A 26 16.16 2.38 9.02
CA GLU A 26 14.93 3.12 9.31
C GLU A 26 14.18 3.52 8.03
N ALA A 27 14.93 3.84 6.97
CA ALA A 27 14.38 4.16 5.65
C ALA A 27 13.52 3.03 5.07
N GLY A 28 13.91 1.77 5.27
CA GLY A 28 13.12 0.66 4.77
C GLY A 28 11.88 0.39 5.63
N SER A 29 11.94 0.65 6.94
CA SER A 29 10.79 0.49 7.83
C SER A 29 9.71 1.52 7.47
N ARG A 30 10.14 2.76 7.20
CA ARG A 30 9.29 3.83 6.67
C ARG A 30 8.70 3.45 5.31
N THR A 31 9.51 2.94 4.39
CA THR A 31 9.06 2.50 3.06
C THR A 31 8.00 1.40 3.17
N PHE A 32 8.22 0.39 4.01
CA PHE A 32 7.27 -0.69 4.24
C PHE A 32 5.94 -0.18 4.79
N THR A 33 6.00 0.73 5.77
CA THR A 33 4.81 1.34 6.38
C THR A 33 4.02 2.16 5.36
N LEU A 34 4.71 2.92 4.51
CA LEU A 34 4.10 3.68 3.42
C LEU A 34 3.44 2.78 2.39
N LEU A 35 4.13 1.72 1.94
CA LEU A 35 3.57 0.75 0.98
C LEU A 35 2.32 0.07 1.54
N ALA A 36 2.37 -0.41 2.79
CA ALA A 36 1.22 -1.01 3.45
C ALA A 36 0.03 -0.04 3.52
N SER A 37 0.28 1.22 3.90
CA SER A 37 -0.75 2.26 3.97
C SER A 37 -1.39 2.55 2.61
N VAL A 38 -0.58 2.69 1.55
CA VAL A 38 -1.07 2.93 0.19
C VAL A 38 -1.91 1.77 -0.33
N ILE A 39 -1.44 0.54 -0.12
CA ILE A 39 -2.12 -0.67 -0.59
C ILE A 39 -3.45 -0.85 0.14
N GLU A 40 -3.48 -0.65 1.46
CA GLU A 40 -4.72 -0.67 2.23
C GLU A 40 -5.67 0.45 1.83
N THR A 41 -5.15 1.64 1.52
CA THR A 41 -5.96 2.76 1.02
C THR A 41 -6.61 2.42 -0.31
N CYS A 42 -5.87 1.85 -1.27
CA CYS A 42 -6.42 1.42 -2.56
C CYS A 42 -7.51 0.36 -2.35
N ARG A 43 -7.23 -0.65 -1.50
CA ARG A 43 -8.17 -1.73 -1.20
C ARG A 43 -9.46 -1.23 -0.55
N LYS A 44 -9.37 -0.33 0.44
CA LYS A 44 -10.53 0.31 1.07
C LYS A 44 -11.36 1.15 0.11
N ARG A 45 -10.71 1.71 -0.91
CA ARG A 45 -11.34 2.55 -1.93
C ARG A 45 -11.88 1.75 -3.13
N GLY A 46 -11.77 0.42 -3.11
CA GLY A 46 -12.24 -0.47 -4.18
C GLY A 46 -11.27 -0.62 -5.35
N HIS A 47 -10.06 -0.05 -5.25
CA HIS A 47 -9.08 -0.05 -6.33
C HIS A 47 -8.03 -1.15 -6.18
N LEU A 48 -7.58 -1.67 -7.32
CA LEU A 48 -6.42 -2.55 -7.36
C LEU A 48 -5.15 -1.75 -7.07
N PRO A 49 -4.33 -2.17 -6.09
CA PRO A 49 -3.14 -1.41 -5.68
C PRO A 49 -2.00 -1.45 -6.71
N TRP A 50 -1.90 -2.54 -7.49
CA TRP A 50 -0.78 -2.72 -8.41
C TRP A 50 -0.76 -1.74 -9.59
N PRO A 51 -1.88 -1.51 -10.29
CA PRO A 51 -1.95 -0.49 -11.34
C PRO A 51 -1.57 0.90 -10.83
N TYR A 52 -2.05 1.27 -9.63
CA TYR A 52 -1.71 2.55 -9.00
C TYR A 52 -0.21 2.66 -8.72
N LEU A 53 0.39 1.64 -8.09
CA LEU A 53 1.83 1.63 -7.80
C LEU A 53 2.68 1.67 -9.08
N SER A 54 2.27 0.95 -10.12
CA SER A 54 2.94 1.00 -11.42
C SER A 54 2.89 2.41 -12.01
N ALA A 55 1.74 3.07 -12.01
CA ALA A 55 1.61 4.44 -12.49
C ALA A 55 2.48 5.41 -11.68
N VAL A 56 2.47 5.31 -10.35
CA VAL A 56 3.31 6.14 -9.47
C VAL A 56 4.79 5.95 -9.78
N ILE A 57 5.26 4.70 -9.93
CA ILE A 57 6.67 4.42 -10.22
C ILE A 57 7.05 4.95 -11.61
N THR A 58 6.20 4.75 -12.62
CA THR A 58 6.44 5.25 -13.98
C THR A 58 6.55 6.77 -14.01
N GLU A 59 5.58 7.48 -13.41
CA GLU A 59 5.58 8.95 -13.39
C GLU A 59 6.77 9.51 -12.62
N ARG A 60 7.11 8.91 -11.46
CA ARG A 60 8.27 9.33 -10.68
C ARG A 60 9.60 9.06 -11.37
N ARG A 61 9.73 7.95 -12.11
CA ARG A 61 10.92 7.66 -12.93
C ARG A 61 11.03 8.59 -14.12
N ALA A 62 9.91 9.09 -14.65
CA ALA A 62 9.87 10.11 -15.69
C ALA A 62 10.12 11.54 -15.16
N GLY A 63 10.42 11.71 -13.87
CA GLY A 63 10.64 13.03 -13.25
C GLY A 63 9.35 13.84 -13.04
N ARG A 64 8.18 13.22 -13.23
CA ARG A 64 6.87 13.85 -13.06
C ARG A 64 6.35 13.67 -11.63
N THR A 65 5.35 14.46 -11.26
CA THR A 65 4.70 14.36 -9.95
C THR A 65 3.98 13.03 -9.80
N ALA A 66 3.95 12.48 -8.57
CA ALA A 66 3.20 11.25 -8.34
C ALA A 66 1.70 11.52 -8.52
N PRO A 67 0.94 10.61 -9.17
CA PRO A 67 -0.50 10.70 -9.22
C PRO A 67 -1.07 10.70 -7.80
N ALA A 68 -2.13 11.48 -7.57
CA ALA A 68 -2.79 11.53 -6.27
C ALA A 68 -3.42 10.16 -5.93
N LEU A 69 -3.55 9.86 -4.63
CA LEU A 69 -4.19 8.63 -4.17
C LEU A 69 -5.60 8.52 -4.76
N PRO A 70 -5.97 7.35 -5.32
CA PRO A 70 -7.20 7.20 -6.10
C PRO A 70 -8.41 7.51 -5.23
N ALA A 71 -9.35 8.34 -5.68
CA ALA A 71 -10.56 8.64 -4.90
C ALA A 71 -11.35 7.36 -4.60
N PRO A 72 -12.10 7.28 -3.47
CA PRO A 72 -13.01 6.16 -3.23
C PRO A 72 -13.93 5.98 -4.44
N MET A 73 -14.12 4.75 -4.91
CA MET A 73 -15.20 4.44 -5.85
C MET A 73 -16.52 4.76 -5.13
N VAL A 74 -17.05 5.96 -5.36
CA VAL A 74 -18.41 6.31 -4.96
C VAL A 74 -19.32 5.47 -5.83
N GLY A 75 -19.93 4.45 -5.23
CA GLY A 75 -20.97 3.69 -5.89
C GLY A 75 -22.09 4.63 -6.32
N VAL A 76 -22.46 4.54 -7.59
CA VAL A 76 -23.76 5.01 -8.08
C VAL A 76 -24.81 3.95 -7.76
#